data_AF-A0A0L1IH39-F1
#
_entry.id   AF-A0A0L1IH39-F1
#
_cell.length_a   1.000
_cell.length_b   1.000
_cell.length_c   1.000
_cell.angle_alpha   90.00
_cell.angle_beta   90.00
_cell.angle_gamma   90.00
#
_symmetry.space_group_name_H-M   'P 1'
#
loop_
_entity.id
_entity.type
_entity.pdbx_description
1 polymer ?
#
loop_
_entity_poly.entity_id
_entity_poly.type
_entity_poly.pdbx_seq_one_letter_code
_entity_poly.pdbx_strand_id
1 'polypeptide(L)'
;MSEDIYNKVKLLNSNIYEIKPGYFLAYRDIEVSNDIIAIAADEILRVEGRKAAFVVAKLQGTNRYKLSARGINTNVQIIAEAVNGGGHFGSAAAESTEPLAVFVDNIKQAIVSVKNEINQIVEVSDGYGKNFLIKQGYAQPVNKQTIANLDRVMEYVQINKQHEIEKAQAFKEELEKLILKFSLKSNGNIVHGNITPTAIEKELQKLNLKIPKNSLEKINLNTFGVHYVEVKLLPEVIAKLKVEIIEEK
;
A
#
# COMPACT_ATOMS: atom_id res chain seq x y z
N MET A 1 -11.10 11.58 -23.32
CA MET A 1 -10.05 10.91 -24.10
C MET A 1 -10.52 10.82 -25.54
N SER A 2 -9.70 11.12 -26.55
CA SER A 2 -10.12 10.92 -27.95
C SER A 2 -10.21 9.43 -28.29
N GLU A 3 -10.97 9.08 -29.32
CA GLU A 3 -11.21 7.68 -29.71
C GLU A 3 -9.92 6.95 -30.12
N ASP A 4 -8.97 7.64 -30.76
CA ASP A 4 -7.64 7.12 -31.07
C ASP A 4 -6.82 6.77 -29.81
N ILE A 5 -6.82 7.68 -28.82
CA ILE A 5 -6.11 7.45 -27.55
C ILE A 5 -6.75 6.27 -26.81
N TYR A 6 -8.08 6.20 -26.77
CA TYR A 6 -8.82 5.09 -26.15
C TYR A 6 -8.44 3.75 -26.77
N ASN A 7 -8.43 3.65 -28.10
CA ASN A 7 -8.09 2.42 -28.81
C ASN A 7 -6.63 1.99 -28.55
N LYS A 8 -5.69 2.94 -28.49
CA LYS A 8 -4.28 2.65 -28.18
C LYS A 8 -4.09 2.17 -26.74
N VAL A 9 -4.75 2.79 -25.77
CA VAL A 9 -4.72 2.35 -24.37
C VAL A 9 -5.31 0.95 -24.23
N LYS A 10 -6.48 0.70 -24.84
CA LYS A 10 -7.10 -0.64 -24.86
C LYS A 10 -6.19 -1.69 -25.51
N LEU A 11 -5.49 -1.32 -26.57
CA LEU A 11 -4.54 -2.22 -27.24
C LEU A 11 -3.35 -2.58 -26.34
N LEU A 12 -2.76 -1.61 -25.61
CA LEU A 12 -1.72 -1.87 -24.61
C LEU A 12 -2.24 -2.80 -23.50
N ASN A 13 -3.43 -2.51 -22.99
CA ASN A 13 -4.04 -3.24 -21.88
C ASN A 13 -4.64 -4.60 -22.27
N SER A 14 -4.61 -4.98 -23.55
CA SER A 14 -5.06 -6.31 -24.02
C SER A 14 -4.12 -7.46 -23.63
N ASN A 15 -2.92 -7.16 -23.13
CA ASN A 15 -1.86 -8.12 -22.85
C ASN A 15 -1.25 -7.92 -21.46
N ILE A 16 -2.09 -8.06 -20.41
CA ILE A 16 -1.69 -7.87 -19.01
C ILE A 16 -1.26 -9.20 -18.40
N TYR A 17 -0.11 -9.22 -17.76
CA TYR A 17 0.44 -10.35 -17.02
C TYR A 17 0.59 -9.99 -15.54
N GLU A 18 0.12 -10.85 -14.65
CA GLU A 18 0.49 -10.75 -13.24
C GLU A 18 1.87 -11.40 -13.05
N ILE A 19 2.85 -10.61 -12.65
CA ILE A 19 4.24 -11.08 -12.47
C ILE A 19 4.46 -11.63 -11.06
N LYS A 20 3.82 -11.01 -10.07
CA LYS A 20 3.70 -11.48 -8.69
C LYS A 20 2.41 -10.90 -8.07
N PRO A 21 1.91 -11.42 -6.94
CA PRO A 21 0.62 -11.01 -6.38
C PRO A 21 0.46 -9.49 -6.25
N GLY A 22 -0.45 -8.92 -7.04
CA GLY A 22 -0.75 -7.49 -7.08
C GLY A 22 0.12 -6.65 -8.03
N TYR A 23 1.07 -7.23 -8.78
CA TYR A 23 1.99 -6.51 -9.67
C TYR A 23 1.75 -6.93 -11.11
N PHE A 24 1.31 -5.99 -11.94
CA PHE A 24 0.84 -6.26 -13.30
C PHE A 24 1.70 -5.57 -14.34
N LEU A 25 2.11 -6.30 -15.37
CA LEU A 25 2.91 -5.80 -16.48
C LEU A 25 2.14 -5.97 -17.80
N ALA A 26 2.00 -4.89 -18.56
CA ALA A 26 1.54 -4.92 -19.94
C ALA A 26 2.62 -4.39 -20.87
N TYR A 27 2.75 -4.98 -22.06
CA TYR A 27 3.73 -4.52 -23.03
C TYR A 27 3.32 -4.87 -24.46
N ARG A 28 3.63 -3.97 -25.39
CA ARG A 28 3.52 -4.20 -26.84
C ARG A 28 4.55 -3.37 -27.61
N ASP A 29 4.97 -3.88 -28.75
CA ASP A 29 5.73 -3.13 -29.74
C ASP A 29 4.79 -2.28 -30.60
N ILE A 30 4.29 -1.19 -30.02
CA ILE A 30 3.51 -0.18 -30.72
C ILE A 30 4.04 1.21 -30.37
N GLU A 31 3.98 2.11 -31.34
CA GLU A 31 4.49 3.47 -31.21
C GLU A 31 3.40 4.40 -30.64
N VAL A 32 3.64 4.94 -29.44
CA VAL A 32 2.68 5.77 -28.70
C VAL A 32 3.36 6.92 -27.96
N SER A 33 2.59 7.94 -27.60
CA SER A 33 3.08 9.03 -26.77
C SER A 33 3.30 8.58 -25.33
N ASN A 34 4.16 9.30 -24.60
CA ASN A 34 4.39 9.08 -23.16
C ASN A 34 3.09 9.07 -22.35
N ASP A 35 2.15 9.96 -22.69
CA ASP A 35 0.89 10.11 -21.96
C ASP A 35 -0.01 8.88 -22.12
N ILE A 36 -0.02 8.25 -23.29
CA ILE A 36 -0.77 7.01 -23.54
C ILE A 36 -0.25 5.87 -22.65
N ILE A 37 1.07 5.74 -22.53
CA ILE A 37 1.72 4.71 -21.69
C ILE A 37 1.36 4.95 -20.21
N ALA A 38 1.39 6.21 -19.78
CA ALA A 38 1.02 6.60 -18.42
C ALA A 38 -0.46 6.31 -18.11
N ILE A 39 -1.37 6.69 -19.01
CA ILE A 39 -2.81 6.44 -18.87
C ILE A 39 -3.09 4.94 -18.77
N ALA A 40 -2.44 4.14 -19.63
CA ALA A 40 -2.59 2.69 -19.60
C ALA A 40 -2.17 2.09 -18.24
N ALA A 41 -1.06 2.57 -17.66
CA ALA A 41 -0.61 2.12 -16.34
C ALA A 41 -1.60 2.51 -15.23
N ASP A 42 -2.16 3.73 -15.28
CA ASP A 42 -3.17 4.18 -14.32
C ASP A 42 -4.48 3.37 -14.42
N GLU A 43 -4.92 3.03 -15.63
CA GLU A 43 -6.10 2.16 -15.84
C GLU A 43 -5.90 0.77 -15.28
N ILE A 44 -4.71 0.18 -15.49
CA ILE A 44 -4.37 -1.11 -14.87
C ILE A 44 -4.46 -0.95 -13.35
N LEU A 45 -3.86 0.08 -12.76
CA LEU A 45 -3.78 0.22 -11.31
C LEU A 45 -5.12 0.48 -10.60
N ARG A 46 -6.13 1.00 -11.31
CA ARG A 46 -7.47 1.30 -10.74
C ARG A 46 -8.29 0.06 -10.34
N VAL A 47 -7.92 -1.13 -10.82
CA VAL A 47 -8.62 -2.36 -10.47
C VAL A 47 -8.28 -2.76 -9.03
N GLU A 48 -9.31 -3.11 -8.26
CA GLU A 48 -9.16 -3.52 -6.86
C GLU A 48 -8.19 -4.71 -6.70
N GLY A 49 -7.41 -4.69 -5.63
CA GLY A 49 -6.39 -5.71 -5.34
C GLY A 49 -5.05 -5.51 -6.05
N ARG A 50 -4.92 -4.52 -6.94
CA ARG A 50 -3.65 -4.22 -7.62
C ARG A 50 -2.79 -3.24 -6.80
N LYS A 51 -1.52 -3.60 -6.64
CA LYS A 51 -0.50 -2.87 -5.88
C LYS A 51 0.41 -2.05 -6.78
N ALA A 52 0.76 -2.57 -7.95
CA ALA A 52 1.56 -1.85 -8.94
C ALA A 52 1.20 -2.26 -10.37
N ALA A 53 1.38 -1.32 -11.29
CA ALA A 53 1.17 -1.47 -12.71
C ALA A 53 2.39 -0.96 -13.50
N PHE A 54 2.79 -1.71 -14.51
CA PHE A 54 3.92 -1.44 -15.37
C PHE A 54 3.46 -1.54 -16.82
N VAL A 55 3.71 -0.52 -17.63
CA VAL A 55 3.38 -0.54 -19.07
C VAL A 55 4.59 -0.20 -19.89
N VAL A 56 4.90 -1.03 -20.88
CA VAL A 56 6.02 -0.84 -21.81
C VAL A 56 5.52 -0.69 -23.24
N ALA A 57 5.95 0.38 -23.92
CA ALA A 57 5.68 0.59 -25.34
C ALA A 57 6.81 1.37 -26.02
N LYS A 58 6.81 1.42 -27.36
CA LYS A 58 7.78 2.19 -28.12
C LYS A 58 7.40 3.67 -28.08
N LEU A 59 8.35 4.53 -27.71
CA LEU A 59 8.11 5.96 -27.60
C LEU A 59 8.10 6.62 -28.98
N GLN A 60 7.04 7.37 -29.26
CA GLN A 60 6.82 8.01 -30.57
C GLN A 60 7.98 8.88 -31.05
N GLY A 61 8.36 8.69 -32.30
CA GLY A 61 9.46 9.40 -32.95
C GLY A 61 10.85 8.92 -32.51
N THR A 62 10.94 7.79 -31.81
CA THR A 62 12.21 7.29 -31.26
C THR A 62 12.37 5.78 -31.43
N ASN A 63 13.60 5.30 -31.26
CA ASN A 63 13.92 3.87 -31.16
C ASN A 63 14.00 3.39 -29.70
N ARG A 64 13.43 4.12 -28.75
CA ARG A 64 13.44 3.76 -27.34
C ARG A 64 12.12 3.14 -26.92
N TYR A 65 12.21 2.10 -26.11
CA TYR A 65 11.07 1.62 -25.32
C TYR A 65 11.01 2.40 -24.02
N LYS A 66 9.78 2.71 -23.59
CA LYS A 66 9.51 3.38 -22.33
C LYS A 66 8.67 2.51 -21.42
N LEU A 67 9.13 2.36 -20.19
CA LEU A 67 8.37 1.85 -19.06
C LEU A 67 7.70 3.02 -18.33
N SER A 68 6.40 2.93 -18.09
CA SER A 68 5.69 3.70 -17.06
C SER A 68 5.30 2.79 -15.91
N ALA A 69 5.69 3.14 -14.69
CA ALA A 69 5.39 2.41 -13.47
C ALA A 69 4.50 3.25 -12.54
N ARG A 70 3.47 2.62 -11.96
CA ARG A 70 2.49 3.21 -11.05
C ARG A 70 2.29 2.29 -9.86
N GLY A 71 2.22 2.84 -8.65
CA GLY A 71 2.06 2.06 -7.41
C GLY A 71 1.05 2.65 -6.44
N ILE A 72 0.26 1.79 -5.78
CA ILE A 72 -0.54 2.09 -4.60
C ILE A 72 0.19 1.51 -3.39
N ASN A 73 0.61 2.38 -2.45
CA ASN A 73 1.38 1.99 -1.26
C ASN A 73 2.58 1.08 -1.58
N THR A 74 3.16 1.23 -2.77
CA THR A 74 4.21 0.37 -3.32
C THR A 74 5.28 1.25 -3.92
N ASN A 75 6.53 1.06 -3.48
CA ASN A 75 7.67 1.79 -4.02
C ASN A 75 8.02 1.28 -5.42
N VAL A 76 7.59 1.98 -6.47
CA VAL A 76 7.92 1.65 -7.87
C VAL A 76 9.21 2.31 -8.34
N GLN A 77 9.74 3.30 -7.60
CA GLN A 77 11.02 3.93 -7.91
C GLN A 77 12.16 2.91 -7.93
N ILE A 78 12.25 2.08 -6.89
CA ILE A 78 13.28 1.03 -6.76
C ILE A 78 13.22 -0.02 -7.88
N ILE A 79 12.03 -0.26 -8.44
CA ILE A 79 11.85 -1.17 -9.59
C ILE A 79 12.35 -0.50 -10.87
N ALA A 80 12.03 0.78 -11.07
CA ALA A 80 12.53 1.54 -12.21
C ALA A 80 14.06 1.69 -12.16
N GLU A 81 14.64 1.99 -11.00
CA GLU A 81 16.10 2.11 -10.82
C GLU A 81 16.85 0.82 -11.17
N ALA A 82 16.28 -0.35 -10.85
CA ALA A 82 16.83 -1.65 -11.23
C ALA A 82 16.91 -1.89 -12.74
N VAL A 83 16.18 -1.10 -13.54
CA VAL A 83 16.23 -1.11 -15.02
C VAL A 83 16.73 0.23 -15.57
N ASN A 84 17.62 0.91 -14.85
CA ASN A 84 18.24 2.21 -15.21
C ASN A 84 17.25 3.37 -15.38
N GLY A 85 16.11 3.30 -14.70
CA GLY A 85 15.12 4.36 -14.61
C GLY A 85 15.25 5.20 -13.35
N GLY A 86 14.17 5.88 -13.00
CA GLY A 86 14.04 6.69 -11.78
C GLY A 86 12.62 7.20 -11.58
N GLY A 87 12.41 7.98 -10.52
CA GLY A 87 11.11 8.55 -10.20
C GLY A 87 10.92 8.77 -8.71
N HIS A 88 9.69 8.53 -8.25
CA HIS A 88 9.27 8.69 -6.87
C HIS A 88 8.47 7.46 -6.42
N PHE A 89 8.21 7.35 -5.12
CA PHE A 89 7.58 6.18 -4.48
C PHE A 89 6.40 5.59 -5.28
N GLY A 90 5.40 6.38 -5.67
CA GLY A 90 4.20 5.89 -6.37
C GLY A 90 4.23 5.99 -7.90
N SER A 91 5.26 6.60 -8.49
CA SER A 91 5.32 6.86 -9.93
C SER A 91 6.77 6.94 -10.42
N ALA A 92 7.12 6.10 -11.38
CA ALA A 92 8.46 6.00 -11.91
C ALA A 92 8.47 5.66 -13.40
N ALA A 93 9.63 5.80 -14.05
CA ALA A 93 9.80 5.49 -15.45
C ALA A 93 11.22 5.01 -15.75
N ALA A 94 11.37 4.24 -16.82
CA ALA A 94 12.64 3.85 -17.39
C ALA A 94 12.57 3.88 -18.91
N GLU A 95 13.70 4.06 -19.59
CA GLU A 95 13.79 3.98 -21.04
C GLU A 95 14.95 3.06 -21.43
N SER A 96 14.79 2.28 -22.50
CA SER A 96 15.85 1.41 -23.01
C SER A 96 15.86 1.40 -24.53
N THR A 97 17.06 1.29 -25.11
CA THR A 97 17.27 1.03 -26.55
C THR A 97 17.42 -0.47 -26.84
N GLU A 98 17.36 -1.33 -25.82
CA GLU A 98 17.43 -2.78 -25.97
C GLU A 98 16.18 -3.32 -26.70
N PRO A 99 16.26 -4.52 -27.29
CA PRO A 99 15.08 -5.20 -27.80
C PRO A 99 13.99 -5.34 -26.74
N LEU A 100 12.71 -5.20 -27.13
CA LEU A 100 11.57 -5.24 -26.20
C LEU A 100 11.58 -6.45 -25.27
N ALA A 101 11.89 -7.64 -25.81
CA ALA A 101 11.94 -8.87 -25.04
C ALA A 101 12.97 -8.80 -23.89
N VAL A 102 14.16 -8.26 -24.17
CA VAL A 102 15.23 -8.11 -23.16
C VAL A 102 14.80 -7.11 -22.09
N PHE A 103 14.27 -5.96 -22.50
CA PHE A 103 13.83 -4.93 -21.55
C PHE A 103 12.68 -5.44 -20.67
N VAL A 104 11.71 -6.14 -21.26
CA VAL A 104 10.60 -6.77 -20.52
C VAL A 104 11.09 -7.82 -19.54
N ASP A 105 12.06 -8.66 -19.91
CA ASP A 105 12.60 -9.67 -19.00
C ASP A 105 13.40 -9.03 -17.85
N ASN A 106 14.16 -7.96 -18.11
CA ASN A 106 14.80 -7.16 -17.06
C ASN A 106 13.76 -6.57 -16.09
N ILE A 107 12.63 -6.07 -16.61
CA ILE A 107 11.54 -5.53 -15.78
C ILE A 107 10.87 -6.63 -14.96
N LYS A 108 10.61 -7.81 -15.54
CA LYS A 108 10.06 -8.95 -14.78
C LYS A 108 11.00 -9.35 -13.64
N GLN A 109 12.30 -9.43 -13.92
CA GLN A 109 13.31 -9.72 -12.89
C GLN A 109 13.30 -8.66 -11.79
N ALA A 110 13.28 -7.37 -12.15
CA ALA A 110 13.19 -6.27 -11.20
C ALA A 110 11.90 -6.34 -10.35
N ILE A 111 10.75 -6.65 -10.96
CA ILE A 111 9.49 -6.79 -10.21
C ILE A 111 9.58 -7.95 -9.22
N VAL A 112 10.17 -9.09 -9.59
CA VAL A 112 10.29 -10.25 -8.71
C VAL A 112 11.29 -9.99 -7.57
N SER A 113 12.45 -9.43 -7.90
CA SER A 113 13.53 -9.21 -6.95
C SER A 113 13.27 -8.09 -5.96
N VAL A 114 12.57 -7.04 -6.40
CA VAL A 114 12.28 -5.88 -5.58
C VAL A 114 11.07 -6.20 -4.72
N LYS A 115 11.34 -6.75 -3.53
CA LYS A 115 10.35 -6.93 -2.49
C LYS A 115 10.44 -5.79 -1.48
N ASN A 116 9.29 -5.21 -1.14
CA ASN A 116 9.11 -4.48 0.13
C ASN A 116 9.09 -5.45 1.34
N GLU A 117 9.56 -6.69 1.16
CA GLU A 117 9.61 -7.75 2.18
C GLU A 117 11.07 -7.93 2.57
N ILE A 118 11.47 -7.13 3.55
CA ILE A 118 12.75 -7.29 4.25
C ILE A 118 12.74 -8.69 4.90
N ASN A 119 13.88 -9.39 4.91
CA ASN A 119 14.05 -10.71 5.54
C ASN A 119 13.33 -11.88 4.82
N GLN A 120 13.52 -12.03 3.51
CA GLN A 120 13.10 -13.24 2.79
C GLN A 120 14.18 -13.77 1.85
N ILE A 121 14.15 -15.08 1.61
CA ILE A 121 14.98 -15.74 0.60
C ILE A 121 14.27 -15.62 -0.74
N VAL A 122 14.98 -15.06 -1.74
CA VAL A 122 14.50 -14.92 -3.11
C VAL A 122 15.50 -15.53 -4.09
N GLU A 123 14.98 -16.20 -5.11
CA GLU A 123 15.79 -16.75 -6.20
C GLU A 123 15.85 -15.72 -7.36
N VAL A 124 17.07 -15.47 -7.84
CA VAL A 124 17.35 -14.47 -8.89
C VAL A 124 18.43 -15.00 -9.82
N SER A 125 18.60 -14.37 -11.00
CA SER A 125 19.71 -14.69 -11.89
C SER A 125 21.07 -14.35 -11.26
N ASP A 126 22.08 -15.16 -11.55
CA ASP A 126 23.44 -15.01 -10.99
C ASP A 126 24.01 -13.60 -11.18
N GLY A 127 23.84 -13.04 -12.38
CA GLY A 127 24.33 -11.70 -12.73
C GLY A 127 23.63 -10.62 -11.93
N TYR A 128 22.31 -10.70 -11.80
CA TYR A 128 21.53 -9.73 -11.05
C TYR A 128 21.79 -9.81 -9.54
N GLY A 129 21.88 -11.02 -8.99
CA GLY A 129 22.22 -11.24 -7.59
C GLY A 129 23.60 -10.69 -7.22
N LYS A 130 24.65 -11.07 -7.98
CA LYS A 130 26.03 -10.68 -7.66
C LYS A 130 26.35 -9.23 -8.03
N ASN A 131 26.01 -8.80 -9.24
CA ASN A 131 26.47 -7.51 -9.78
C ASN A 131 25.59 -6.33 -9.38
N PHE A 132 24.34 -6.58 -8.99
CA PHE A 132 23.40 -5.54 -8.58
C PHE A 132 23.02 -5.69 -7.11
N LEU A 133 22.28 -6.74 -6.72
CA LEU A 133 21.71 -6.82 -5.36
C LEU A 133 22.76 -6.85 -4.24
N ILE A 134 23.76 -7.72 -4.34
CA ILE A 134 24.82 -7.83 -3.32
C ILE A 134 25.74 -6.61 -3.39
N LYS A 135 26.10 -6.15 -4.60
CA LYS A 135 27.00 -5.01 -4.80
C LYS A 135 26.42 -3.69 -4.28
N GLN A 136 25.12 -3.48 -4.43
CA GLN A 136 24.40 -2.30 -3.94
C GLN A 136 23.97 -2.43 -2.47
N GLY A 137 24.22 -3.59 -1.82
CA GLY A 137 23.87 -3.82 -0.42
C GLY A 137 22.38 -4.12 -0.17
N TYR A 138 21.62 -4.47 -1.20
CA TYR A 138 20.20 -4.79 -1.10
C TYR A 138 19.92 -6.24 -0.68
N ALA A 139 20.87 -7.16 -0.86
CA ALA A 139 20.71 -8.57 -0.49
C ALA A 139 22.02 -9.18 0.02
N GLN A 140 21.89 -10.32 0.70
CA GLN A 140 23.01 -11.17 1.09
C GLN A 140 22.94 -12.51 0.35
N PRO A 141 24.09 -13.13 0.02
CA PRO A 141 24.09 -14.46 -0.59
C PRO A 141 23.51 -15.49 0.39
N VAL A 142 22.75 -16.45 -0.13
CA VAL A 142 22.19 -17.54 0.66
C VAL A 142 23.30 -18.52 1.04
N ASN A 143 23.58 -18.65 2.33
CA ASN A 143 24.50 -19.63 2.90
C ASN A 143 24.07 -19.96 4.35
N LYS A 144 24.72 -20.94 4.97
CA LYS A 144 24.36 -21.38 6.34
C LYS A 144 24.37 -20.24 7.38
N GLN A 145 25.29 -19.29 7.25
CA GLN A 145 25.41 -18.17 8.19
C GLN A 145 24.30 -17.13 7.97
N THR A 146 24.01 -16.77 6.72
CA THR A 146 22.99 -15.78 6.40
C THR A 146 21.58 -16.31 6.68
N ILE A 147 21.34 -17.61 6.48
CA ILE A 147 20.09 -18.27 6.89
C ILE A 147 19.92 -18.21 8.41
N ALA A 148 20.95 -18.60 9.19
CA ALA A 148 20.86 -18.55 10.64
C ALA A 148 20.64 -17.12 11.18
N ASN A 149 21.25 -16.11 10.55
CA ASN A 149 21.00 -14.71 10.89
C ASN A 149 19.58 -14.29 10.53
N LEU A 150 19.09 -14.70 9.37
CA LEU A 150 17.72 -14.44 8.92
C LEU A 150 16.72 -15.01 9.92
N ASP A 151 16.89 -16.26 10.35
CA ASP A 151 16.00 -16.93 11.30
C ASP A 151 15.94 -16.17 12.64
N ARG A 152 17.10 -15.73 13.18
CA ARG A 152 17.16 -14.92 14.41
C ARG A 152 16.44 -13.59 14.27
N VAL A 153 16.63 -12.90 13.14
CA VAL A 153 15.95 -11.63 12.87
C VAL A 153 14.45 -11.85 12.75
N MET A 154 14.02 -12.90 12.06
CA MET A 154 12.62 -13.26 11.91
C MET A 154 11.96 -13.60 13.24
N GLU A 155 12.63 -14.38 14.08
CA GLU A 155 12.17 -14.71 15.43
C GLU A 155 12.01 -13.44 16.28
N TYR A 156 13.00 -12.54 16.27
CA TYR A 156 12.93 -11.26 16.97
C TYR A 156 11.78 -10.38 16.48
N VAL A 157 11.59 -10.27 15.15
CA VAL A 157 10.48 -9.53 14.55
C VAL A 157 9.14 -10.12 14.96
N GLN A 158 9.02 -11.45 14.94
CA GLN A 158 7.79 -12.15 15.30
C GLN A 158 7.44 -11.95 16.79
N ILE A 159 8.42 -12.08 17.68
CA ILE A 159 8.25 -11.84 19.12
C ILE A 159 7.78 -10.41 19.37
N ASN A 160 8.41 -9.42 18.73
CA ASN A 160 8.00 -8.02 18.88
C ASN A 160 6.60 -7.76 18.33
N LYS A 161 6.27 -8.32 17.15
CA LYS A 161 4.92 -8.21 16.58
C LYS A 161 3.88 -8.79 17.55
N GLN A 162 4.19 -9.95 18.13
CA GLN A 162 3.32 -10.62 19.08
C GLN A 162 3.13 -9.78 20.36
N HIS A 163 4.21 -9.23 20.92
CA HIS A 163 4.13 -8.32 22.06
C HIS A 163 3.29 -7.07 21.77
N GLU A 164 3.41 -6.48 20.59
CA GLU A 164 2.60 -5.31 20.20
C GLU A 164 1.11 -5.67 20.05
N ILE A 165 0.80 -6.85 19.51
CA ILE A 165 -0.56 -7.37 19.45
C ILE A 165 -1.12 -7.58 20.85
N GLU A 166 -0.36 -8.18 21.76
CA GLU A 166 -0.77 -8.44 23.14
C GLU A 166 -1.05 -7.14 23.90
N LYS A 167 -0.17 -6.13 23.77
CA LYS A 167 -0.43 -4.80 24.33
C LYS A 167 -1.69 -4.17 23.76
N ALA A 168 -1.90 -4.27 22.44
CA ALA A 168 -3.09 -3.74 21.79
C ALA A 168 -4.37 -4.48 22.22
N GLN A 169 -4.29 -5.79 22.47
CA GLN A 169 -5.41 -6.59 22.99
C GLN A 169 -5.74 -6.19 24.43
N ALA A 170 -4.74 -6.02 25.29
CA ALA A 170 -4.95 -5.53 26.66
C ALA A 170 -5.60 -4.14 26.65
N PHE A 171 -5.12 -3.23 25.80
CA PHE A 171 -5.69 -1.89 25.65
C PHE A 171 -7.11 -1.93 25.05
N LYS A 172 -7.38 -2.86 24.14
CA LYS A 172 -8.74 -3.13 23.64
C LYS A 172 -9.69 -3.48 24.78
N GLU A 173 -9.30 -4.40 25.64
CA GLU A 173 -10.14 -4.79 26.79
C GLU A 173 -10.40 -3.64 27.76
N GLU A 174 -9.41 -2.76 27.94
CA GLU A 174 -9.58 -1.53 28.72
C GLU A 174 -10.60 -0.59 28.06
N LEU A 175 -10.49 -0.35 26.76
CA LEU A 175 -11.43 0.50 26.01
C LEU A 175 -12.85 -0.06 26.00
N GLU A 176 -13.02 -1.37 25.88
CA GLU A 176 -14.35 -2.01 25.83
C GLU A 176 -15.10 -1.99 27.18
N LYS A 177 -14.37 -1.82 28.29
CA LYS A 177 -14.97 -1.63 29.63
C LYS A 177 -15.41 -0.19 29.89
N LEU A 178 -14.93 0.77 29.10
CA LEU A 178 -15.24 2.19 29.29
C LEU A 178 -16.58 2.57 28.68
N ILE A 179 -17.23 3.54 29.32
CA ILE A 179 -18.45 4.17 28.83
C ILE A 179 -18.19 5.67 28.81
N LEU A 180 -18.05 6.24 27.62
CA LEU A 180 -17.94 7.69 27.45
C LEU A 180 -19.33 8.31 27.43
N LYS A 181 -19.57 9.25 28.32
CA LYS A 181 -20.85 9.96 28.41
C LYS A 181 -20.75 11.31 27.73
N PHE A 182 -21.68 11.57 26.81
CA PHE A 182 -21.83 12.87 26.17
C PHE A 182 -23.25 13.40 26.38
N SER A 183 -23.37 14.71 26.52
CA SER A 183 -24.66 15.39 26.61
C SER A 183 -24.93 16.17 25.32
N LEU A 184 -26.13 16.04 24.77
CA LEU A 184 -26.60 16.83 23.62
C LEU A 184 -27.92 17.51 23.97
N LYS A 185 -28.15 18.70 23.39
CA LYS A 185 -29.41 19.44 23.53
C LYS A 185 -30.46 18.85 22.61
N SER A 186 -31.72 18.87 23.05
CA SER A 186 -32.88 18.52 22.22
C SER A 186 -33.74 19.77 22.00
N ASN A 187 -34.50 19.79 20.91
CA ASN A 187 -35.62 20.71 20.73
C ASN A 187 -36.86 19.87 20.38
N GLY A 188 -37.62 19.50 21.42
CA GLY A 188 -38.65 18.46 21.30
C GLY A 188 -38.03 17.09 21.03
N ASN A 189 -38.45 16.42 19.95
CA ASN A 189 -37.97 15.08 19.59
C ASN A 189 -36.68 15.08 18.73
N ILE A 190 -36.12 16.25 18.39
CA ILE A 190 -34.95 16.35 17.50
C ILE A 190 -33.70 16.67 18.33
N VAL A 191 -32.67 15.83 18.22
CA VAL A 191 -31.36 16.02 18.84
C VAL A 191 -30.55 17.03 18.02
N HIS A 192 -30.03 18.07 18.68
CA HIS A 192 -29.14 19.04 18.08
C HIS A 192 -27.68 18.72 18.41
N GLY A 193 -26.93 18.28 17.41
CA GLY A 193 -25.50 18.02 17.49
C GLY A 193 -25.12 16.65 16.96
N ASN A 194 -23.81 16.43 16.82
CA ASN A 194 -23.23 15.15 16.44
C ASN A 194 -21.93 14.96 17.23
N ILE A 195 -21.75 13.79 17.83
CA ILE A 195 -20.47 13.44 18.45
C ILE A 195 -19.48 13.09 17.35
N THR A 196 -18.38 13.86 17.30
CA THR A 196 -17.33 13.70 16.30
C THR A 196 -16.22 12.76 16.80
N PRO A 197 -15.44 12.14 15.91
CA PRO A 197 -14.25 11.37 16.31
C PRO A 197 -13.30 12.17 17.21
N THR A 198 -13.09 13.45 16.91
CA THR A 198 -12.25 14.35 17.69
C THR A 198 -12.79 14.59 19.11
N ALA A 199 -14.10 14.56 19.31
CA ALA A 199 -14.68 14.67 20.65
C ALA A 199 -14.38 13.42 21.49
N ILE A 200 -14.51 12.24 20.89
CA ILE A 200 -14.16 10.95 21.51
C ILE A 200 -12.67 10.91 21.87
N GLU A 201 -11.80 11.29 20.94
CA GLU A 201 -10.35 11.37 21.19
C GLU A 201 -10.00 12.28 22.37
N LYS A 202 -10.67 13.43 22.50
CA LYS A 202 -10.47 14.35 23.63
C LYS A 202 -10.90 13.76 24.96
N GLU A 203 -12.04 13.07 25.01
CA GLU A 203 -12.50 12.42 26.25
C GLU A 203 -11.56 11.27 26.67
N LEU A 204 -11.09 10.47 25.72
CA LEU A 204 -10.10 9.43 25.99
C LEU A 204 -8.77 10.01 26.49
N GLN A 205 -8.32 11.13 25.92
CA GLN A 205 -7.11 11.83 26.37
C GLN A 205 -7.22 12.35 27.81
N LYS A 206 -8.40 12.82 28.25
CA LYS A 206 -8.62 13.23 29.65
C LYS A 206 -8.45 12.06 30.62
N LEU A 207 -8.69 10.84 30.16
CA LEU A 207 -8.49 9.59 30.92
C LEU A 207 -7.05 9.05 30.78
N ASN A 208 -6.14 9.79 30.14
CA ASN A 208 -4.79 9.36 29.77
C ASN A 208 -4.75 8.16 28.80
N LEU A 209 -5.83 7.89 28.08
CA LEU A 209 -5.93 6.80 27.11
C LEU A 209 -5.70 7.36 25.71
N LYS A 210 -4.55 7.05 25.13
CA LYS A 210 -4.15 7.59 23.84
C LYS A 210 -4.35 6.55 22.75
N ILE A 211 -5.26 6.83 21.82
CA ILE A 211 -5.50 5.99 20.66
C ILE A 211 -4.62 6.40 19.47
N PRO A 212 -4.33 5.50 18.52
CA PRO A 212 -3.60 5.85 17.29
C PRO A 212 -4.33 6.93 16.48
N LYS A 213 -3.56 7.75 15.74
CA LYS A 213 -4.14 8.74 14.82
C LYS A 213 -4.97 8.02 13.75
N ASN A 214 -6.13 8.57 13.38
CA ASN A 214 -7.05 7.99 12.39
C ASN A 214 -7.57 6.58 12.76
N SER A 215 -7.58 6.23 14.05
CA SER A 215 -8.14 4.96 14.54
C SER A 215 -9.67 4.92 14.49
N LEU A 216 -10.31 6.08 14.40
CA LEU A 216 -11.76 6.25 14.29
C LEU A 216 -12.15 6.62 12.85
N GLU A 217 -13.12 5.91 12.30
CA GLU A 217 -13.74 6.27 11.03
C GLU A 217 -14.75 7.42 11.20
N LYS A 218 -15.35 7.86 10.09
CA LYS A 218 -16.38 8.89 10.11
C LYS A 218 -17.66 8.33 10.76
N ILE A 219 -17.96 8.77 11.97
CA ILE A 219 -19.16 8.38 12.72
C ILE A 219 -20.26 9.45 12.65
N ASN A 220 -21.50 9.00 12.80
CA ASN A 220 -22.68 9.86 12.95
C ASN A 220 -23.47 9.41 14.19
N LEU A 221 -23.31 10.13 15.29
CA LEU A 221 -23.90 9.86 16.59
C LEU A 221 -24.76 11.06 17.02
N ASN A 222 -26.02 11.04 16.61
CA ASN A 222 -27.00 12.12 16.79
C ASN A 222 -28.32 11.63 17.42
N THR A 223 -28.28 10.53 18.17
CA THR A 223 -29.44 9.94 18.85
C THR A 223 -29.09 9.63 20.30
N PHE A 224 -30.08 9.77 21.20
CA PHE A 224 -29.89 9.42 22.60
C PHE A 224 -29.79 7.90 22.80
N GLY A 225 -29.09 7.50 23.85
CA GLY A 225 -28.87 6.10 24.20
C GLY A 225 -27.43 5.65 23.99
N VAL A 226 -27.26 4.33 23.93
CA VAL A 226 -25.94 3.68 23.89
C VAL A 226 -25.57 3.32 22.46
N HIS A 227 -24.39 3.78 22.07
CA HIS A 227 -23.77 3.54 20.77
C HIS A 227 -22.46 2.78 20.93
N TYR A 228 -22.08 2.04 19.89
CA TYR A 228 -20.80 1.34 19.82
C TYR A 228 -19.97 1.92 18.70
N VAL A 229 -18.75 2.34 19.02
CA VAL A 229 -17.80 2.93 18.08
C VAL A 229 -16.58 2.02 17.96
N GLU A 230 -16.21 1.67 16.74
CA GLU A 230 -15.03 0.87 16.48
C GLU A 230 -13.77 1.72 16.48
N VAL A 231 -12.80 1.35 17.33
CA VAL A 231 -11.48 1.96 17.43
C VAL A 231 -10.46 0.97 16.88
N LYS A 232 -9.84 1.30 15.75
CA LYS A 232 -8.79 0.48 15.13
C LYS A 232 -7.45 0.73 15.81
N LEU A 233 -6.99 -0.20 16.64
CA LEU A 233 -5.71 -0.10 17.35
C LEU A 233 -4.55 -0.63 16.50
N LEU A 234 -4.78 -1.76 15.82
CA LEU A 234 -3.91 -2.36 14.82
C LEU A 234 -4.79 -2.94 13.69
N PRO A 235 -4.22 -3.30 12.51
CA PRO A 235 -4.99 -3.92 11.43
C PRO A 235 -5.77 -5.18 11.89
N GLU A 236 -5.20 -5.93 12.84
CA GLU A 236 -5.76 -7.16 13.38
C GLU A 236 -6.50 -6.96 14.73
N VAL A 237 -6.45 -5.74 15.31
CA VAL A 237 -7.02 -5.46 16.66
C VAL A 237 -7.93 -4.24 16.61
N ILE A 238 -9.24 -4.49 16.71
CA ILE A 238 -10.31 -3.48 16.73
C ILE A 238 -11.07 -3.59 18.04
N ALA A 239 -11.23 -2.46 18.75
CA ALA A 239 -11.94 -2.35 20.02
C ALA A 239 -13.33 -1.72 19.81
N LYS A 240 -14.35 -2.17 20.55
CA LYS A 240 -15.71 -1.60 20.53
C LYS A 240 -15.96 -0.70 21.73
N LEU A 241 -15.72 0.60 21.57
CA LEU A 241 -15.92 1.60 22.60
C LEU A 241 -17.42 1.92 22.79
N LYS A 242 -17.90 1.89 24.03
CA LYS A 242 -19.27 2.28 24.36
C LYS A 242 -19.39 3.79 24.57
N VAL A 243 -20.33 4.41 23.87
CA VAL A 243 -20.64 5.84 23.95
C VAL A 243 -22.11 6.01 24.35
N GLU A 244 -22.37 6.65 25.48
CA GLU A 244 -23.71 6.94 25.97
C GLU A 244 -24.03 8.42 25.75
N ILE A 245 -25.12 8.70 25.02
CA ILE A 245 -25.58 10.06 24.75
C ILE A 245 -26.84 10.32 25.56
N ILE A 246 -26.77 11.31 26.45
CA ILE A 246 -27.86 11.75 27.31
C ILE A 246 -28.36 13.14 26.92
N GLU A 247 -29.61 13.42 27.29
CA GLU A 247 -30.21 14.74 27.10
C GLU A 247 -29.65 15.73 28.13
N GLU A 248 -29.15 16.86 27.65
CA GLU A 248 -28.79 18.01 28.48
C GLU A 248 -30.07 18.73 28.93
N LYS A 249 -30.36 18.69 30.23
CA LYS A 249 -31.51 19.39 30.83
C LYS A 249 -31.20 20.85 31.11
#